data_AF-A0A2P2MT25-F1
#
_entry.id   AF-A0A2P2MT25-F1
#
_cell.length_a   1.000
_cell.length_b   1.000
_cell.length_c   1.000
_cell.angle_alpha   90.00
_cell.angle_beta   90.00
_cell.angle_gamma   90.00
#
_symmetry.space_group_name_H-M   'P 1'
#
loop_
_entity.id
_entity.type
_entity.pdbx_description
1 polymer ?
#
loop_
_entity_poly.entity_id
_entity_poly.type
_entity_poly.pdbx_seq_one_letter_code
_entity_poly.pdbx_strand_id
1 'polypeptide(L)'
;MEFTSSPQANHRKGGLIGLAAATVGLTSEAAQHLEQIVPPVINSFSDQDSRVRYSACEALYNIAKVVRGDFIIFFNQIFDALCKLSADSDANVQSAAHLLDRLVKVKTIQLSTNYLQLLELCFYNLF
;
A
#
# COMPACT_ATOMS: atom_id res chain seq x y z
N MET A 1 -8.27 -7.76 -14.01
CA MET A 1 -6.94 -7.18 -13.66
C MET A 1 -5.84 -8.18 -14.01
N GLU A 2 -5.64 -8.39 -15.31
CA GLU A 2 -4.79 -9.47 -15.84
C GLU A 2 -3.30 -9.11 -15.86
N PHE A 3 -2.96 -7.82 -15.86
CA PHE A 3 -1.58 -7.35 -15.99
C PHE A 3 -0.75 -7.45 -14.71
N THR A 4 -1.34 -7.27 -13.53
CA THR A 4 -0.62 -7.41 -12.24
C THR A 4 -0.24 -8.85 -11.90
N SER A 5 -0.85 -9.83 -12.59
CA SER A 5 -0.54 -11.27 -12.44
C SER A 5 0.23 -11.85 -13.63
N SER A 6 0.72 -11.00 -14.54
CA SER A 6 1.42 -11.42 -15.76
C SER A 6 2.77 -12.09 -15.42
N PRO A 7 3.22 -13.11 -16.18
CA PRO A 7 4.56 -13.68 -16.00
C PRO A 7 5.68 -12.66 -16.24
N GLN A 8 5.40 -11.58 -16.99
CA GLN A 8 6.39 -10.57 -17.37
C GLN A 8 6.39 -9.41 -16.35
N ALA A 9 7.55 -9.16 -15.72
CA ALA A 9 7.70 -8.14 -14.69
C ALA A 9 7.30 -6.73 -15.16
N ASN A 10 7.58 -6.38 -16.42
CA ASN A 10 7.22 -5.08 -16.98
C ASN A 10 5.70 -4.89 -17.11
N HIS A 11 4.94 -5.94 -17.42
CA HIS A 11 3.49 -5.89 -17.42
C HIS A 11 2.91 -5.72 -16.02
N ARG A 12 3.50 -6.39 -15.02
CA ARG A 12 3.09 -6.22 -13.62
C ARG A 12 3.31 -4.78 -13.15
N LYS A 13 4.49 -4.21 -13.42
CA LYS A 13 4.77 -2.78 -13.16
C LYS A 13 3.81 -1.85 -13.87
N GLY A 14 3.58 -2.06 -15.17
CA GLY A 14 2.64 -1.26 -15.95
C GLY A 14 1.23 -1.32 -15.37
N GLY A 15 0.79 -2.49 -14.92
CA GLY A 15 -0.48 -2.68 -14.23
C GLY A 15 -0.57 -1.88 -12.92
N LEU A 16 0.48 -1.90 -12.09
CA LEU A 16 0.54 -1.14 -10.84
C LEU A 16 0.47 0.38 -11.07
N ILE A 17 1.24 0.88 -12.05
CA ILE A 17 1.22 2.29 -12.44
C ILE A 17 -0.17 2.69 -12.97
N GLY A 18 -0.76 1.83 -13.82
CA GLY A 18 -2.10 2.05 -14.36
C GLY A 18 -3.18 2.10 -13.28
N LEU A 19 -3.12 1.20 -12.29
CA LEU A 19 -4.04 1.21 -11.15
C LEU A 19 -3.91 2.49 -10.32
N ALA A 20 -2.67 2.91 -10.01
CA ALA A 20 -2.45 4.15 -9.29
C ALA A 20 -2.96 5.37 -10.08
N ALA A 21 -2.65 5.45 -11.37
CA ALA A 21 -3.09 6.54 -12.24
C ALA A 21 -4.63 6.59 -12.37
N ALA A 22 -5.28 5.44 -12.54
CA ALA A 22 -6.73 5.34 -12.58
C ALA A 22 -7.36 5.83 -11.27
N THR A 23 -6.81 5.41 -10.13
CA THR A 23 -7.30 5.83 -8.81
C THR A 23 -7.17 7.34 -8.60
N VAL A 24 -6.04 7.93 -9.03
CA VAL A 24 -5.83 9.37 -9.00
C VAL A 24 -6.85 10.09 -9.89
N GLY A 25 -7.14 9.55 -11.08
CA GLY A 25 -8.12 10.10 -12.02
C GLY A 25 -9.57 10.03 -11.53
N LEU A 26 -9.93 9.00 -10.76
CA LEU A 26 -11.28 8.84 -10.18
C LEU A 26 -11.60 9.88 -9.10
N THR A 27 -10.60 10.51 -8.50
CA THR A 27 -10.76 11.57 -7.48
C THR A 27 -11.70 11.15 -6.33
N SER A 28 -12.91 11.73 -6.25
CA SER A 28 -13.91 11.41 -5.21
C SER A 28 -14.56 10.04 -5.35
N GLU A 29 -14.54 9.43 -6.53
CA GLU A 29 -15.14 8.11 -6.78
C GLU A 29 -14.17 6.96 -6.47
N ALA A 30 -12.89 7.28 -6.22
CA ALA A 30 -11.85 6.29 -5.93
C ALA A 30 -12.23 5.32 -4.82
N ALA A 31 -12.91 5.82 -3.77
CA ALA A 31 -13.35 5.03 -2.62
C ALA A 31 -14.21 3.82 -3.01
N GLN A 32 -15.07 3.96 -4.02
CA GLN A 32 -15.99 2.90 -4.47
C GLN A 32 -15.28 1.75 -5.17
N HIS A 33 -14.04 1.96 -5.61
CA HIS A 33 -13.26 0.99 -6.38
C HIS A 33 -12.08 0.39 -5.59
N LEU A 34 -11.88 0.80 -4.32
CA LEU A 34 -10.70 0.36 -3.56
C LEU A 34 -10.65 -1.14 -3.32
N GLU A 35 -11.79 -1.81 -3.14
CA GLU A 35 -11.84 -3.27 -3.00
C GLU A 35 -11.34 -4.02 -4.24
N GLN A 36 -11.40 -3.39 -5.41
CA GLN A 36 -10.86 -3.95 -6.64
C GLN A 36 -9.39 -3.55 -6.82
N ILE A 37 -9.03 -2.31 -6.45
CA ILE A 37 -7.72 -1.73 -6.73
C ILE A 37 -6.66 -2.15 -5.71
N VAL A 38 -6.98 -2.17 -4.42
CA VAL A 38 -5.99 -2.35 -3.35
C VAL A 38 -5.47 -3.78 -3.25
N PRO A 39 -6.29 -4.84 -3.28
CA PRO A 39 -5.80 -6.22 -3.19
C PRO A 39 -4.71 -6.60 -4.20
N PRO A 40 -4.81 -6.31 -5.51
CA PRO A 40 -3.75 -6.66 -6.46
C PRO A 40 -2.45 -5.87 -6.24
N VAL A 41 -2.53 -4.65 -5.70
CA VAL A 41 -1.34 -3.89 -5.30
C VAL A 41 -0.67 -4.55 -4.10
N ILE A 42 -1.43 -4.91 -3.07
CA ILE A 42 -0.90 -5.60 -1.88
C ILE A 42 -0.27 -6.95 -2.25
N ASN A 43 -0.90 -7.72 -3.13
CA ASN A 43 -0.34 -9.01 -3.60
C ASN A 43 1.03 -8.84 -4.27
N SER A 44 1.26 -7.69 -4.93
CA SER A 44 2.52 -7.39 -5.61
C SER A 44 3.66 -7.04 -4.64
N PHE A 45 3.39 -6.87 -3.34
CA PHE A 45 4.43 -6.72 -2.32
C PHE A 45 5.26 -7.99 -2.09
N SER A 46 4.73 -9.16 -2.45
CA SER A 46 5.45 -10.43 -2.36
C SER A 46 6.02 -10.87 -3.72
N ASP A 47 6.11 -9.96 -4.70
CA ASP A 47 6.65 -10.29 -6.01
C ASP A 47 8.12 -10.71 -5.94
N GLN A 48 8.51 -11.68 -6.77
CA GLN A 48 9.90 -12.13 -6.87
C GLN A 48 10.86 -11.03 -7.35
N ASP A 49 10.40 -10.09 -8.20
CA ASP A 49 11.22 -8.97 -8.71
C ASP A 49 11.13 -7.78 -7.75
N SER A 50 12.26 -7.37 -7.17
CA SER A 50 12.31 -6.26 -6.20
C SER A 50 11.79 -4.94 -6.79
N ARG A 51 11.95 -4.74 -8.09
CA ARG A 51 11.47 -3.54 -8.76
C ARG A 51 9.94 -3.54 -8.88
N VAL A 52 9.30 -4.71 -8.96
CA VAL A 52 7.83 -4.81 -8.91
C VAL A 52 7.34 -4.51 -7.50
N ARG A 53 8.00 -5.07 -6.47
CA ARG A 53 7.69 -4.75 -5.07
C ARG A 53 7.82 -3.26 -4.77
N TYR A 54 8.92 -2.64 -5.24
CA TYR A 54 9.13 -1.19 -5.13
C TYR A 54 8.00 -0.40 -5.81
N SER A 55 7.65 -0.74 -7.05
CA SER A 55 6.53 -0.09 -7.76
C SER A 55 5.19 -0.28 -7.07
N ALA A 56 4.97 -1.41 -6.38
CA ALA A 56 3.77 -1.62 -5.59
C ALA A 56 3.74 -0.68 -4.38
N CYS A 57 4.87 -0.44 -3.71
CA CYS A 57 4.97 0.51 -2.60
C CYS A 57 4.62 1.93 -3.06
N GLU A 58 5.18 2.35 -4.20
CA GLU A 58 4.86 3.65 -4.80
C GLU A 58 3.40 3.77 -5.23
N ALA A 59 2.85 2.72 -5.86
CA ALA A 59 1.46 2.70 -6.29
C ALA A 59 0.52 2.85 -5.09
N LEU A 60 0.75 2.08 -4.01
CA LEU A 60 -0.09 2.16 -2.81
C LEU A 60 0.05 3.51 -2.10
N TYR A 61 1.25 4.08 -2.06
CA TYR A 61 1.48 5.43 -1.53
C TYR A 61 0.66 6.48 -2.28
N ASN A 62 0.65 6.44 -3.61
CA ASN A 62 -0.12 7.36 -4.43
C ASN A 62 -1.63 7.18 -4.27
N ILE A 63 -2.10 5.94 -4.17
CA ILE A 63 -3.51 5.63 -3.86
C ILE A 63 -3.89 6.22 -2.49
N ALA A 64 -3.11 5.92 -1.45
CA ALA A 64 -3.34 6.36 -0.07
C ALA A 64 -3.35 7.90 0.08
N LYS A 65 -2.62 8.62 -0.77
CA LYS A 65 -2.65 10.10 -0.79
C LYS A 65 -4.03 10.64 -1.15
N VAL A 66 -4.69 10.07 -2.16
CA VAL A 66 -5.92 10.58 -2.75
C VAL A 66 -7.16 10.21 -1.92
N VAL A 67 -7.18 9.00 -1.37
CA VAL A 67 -8.31 8.46 -0.60
C VAL A 67 -8.41 9.11 0.80
N ARG A 68 -9.65 9.36 1.25
CA ARG A 68 -9.97 10.09 2.50
C ARG A 68 -10.52 9.15 3.57
N GLY A 69 -9.67 8.25 4.07
CA GLY A 69 -9.97 7.40 5.23
C GLY A 69 -10.74 6.12 4.94
N ASP A 70 -11.41 6.01 3.79
CA ASP A 70 -12.04 4.76 3.32
C ASP A 70 -11.02 3.60 3.18
N PHE A 71 -9.74 3.96 3.07
CA PHE A 71 -8.61 3.06 3.00
C PHE A 71 -8.32 2.30 4.30
N ILE A 72 -8.91 2.72 5.43
CA ILE A 72 -8.71 2.11 6.75
C ILE A 72 -9.14 0.64 6.79
N ILE A 73 -10.09 0.23 5.96
CA ILE A 73 -10.57 -1.17 5.88
C ILE A 73 -9.46 -2.15 5.48
N PHE A 74 -8.42 -1.67 4.79
CA PHE A 74 -7.27 -2.47 4.37
C PHE A 74 -6.11 -2.41 5.38
N PHE A 75 -6.23 -1.64 6.47
CA PHE A 75 -5.12 -1.34 7.37
C PHE A 75 -4.39 -2.60 7.84
N ASN A 76 -5.11 -3.63 8.29
CA ASN A 76 -4.48 -4.87 8.79
C ASN A 76 -3.64 -5.58 7.71
N GLN A 77 -4.14 -5.64 6.48
CA GLN A 77 -3.43 -6.27 5.36
C GLN A 77 -2.18 -5.47 4.97
N ILE A 78 -2.31 -4.14 4.98
CA ILE A 78 -1.22 -3.23 4.65
C ILE A 78 -0.16 -3.25 5.74
N PHE A 79 -0.56 -3.29 7.00
CA PHE A 79 0.34 -3.36 8.14
C PHE A 79 1.16 -4.65 8.11
N ASP A 80 0.52 -5.81 7.92
CA ASP A 80 1.21 -7.10 7.76
C ASP A 80 2.21 -7.07 6.59
N ALA A 81 1.80 -6.52 5.44
CA ALA A 81 2.69 -6.38 4.29
C ALA A 81 3.87 -5.43 4.56
N LEU A 82 3.65 -4.31 5.24
CA LEU A 82 4.69 -3.35 5.61
C LEU A 82 5.71 -3.97 6.56
N CYS A 83 5.27 -4.78 7.53
CA CYS A 83 6.19 -5.53 8.38
C CYS A 83 7.13 -6.41 7.54
N LYS A 84 6.60 -7.14 6.55
CA LYS A 84 7.41 -7.98 5.65
C LYS A 84 8.37 -7.16 4.79
N LEU A 85 7.88 -6.07 4.20
CA LEU A 85 8.69 -5.19 3.34
C LEU A 85 9.78 -4.42 4.10
N SER A 86 9.59 -4.15 5.40
CA SER A 86 10.61 -3.54 6.24
C SER A 86 11.86 -4.43 6.41
N ALA A 87 11.68 -5.74 6.26
CA ALA A 87 12.74 -6.74 6.26
C ALA A 87 13.12 -7.23 4.85
N ASP A 88 12.74 -6.49 3.79
CA ASP A 88 13.04 -6.89 2.41
C ASP A 88 14.55 -6.94 2.16
N SER A 89 15.01 -7.87 1.32
CA SER A 89 16.42 -7.95 0.90
C SER A 89 16.93 -6.71 0.14
N ASP A 90 16.06 -5.92 -0.48
CA ASP A 90 16.41 -4.76 -1.30
C ASP A 90 16.20 -3.45 -0.52
N ALA A 91 17.28 -2.69 -0.33
CA ALA A 91 17.26 -1.44 0.44
C ALA A 91 16.34 -0.35 -0.16
N ASN A 92 16.11 -0.36 -1.48
CA ASN A 92 15.19 0.57 -2.12
C ASN A 92 13.74 0.23 -1.77
N VAL A 93 13.42 -1.07 -1.70
CA VAL A 93 12.10 -1.54 -1.28
C VAL A 93 11.85 -1.18 0.18
N GLN A 94 12.82 -1.38 1.07
CA GLN A 94 12.74 -0.96 2.48
C GLN A 94 12.47 0.55 2.58
N SER A 95 13.23 1.37 1.83
CA SER A 95 13.06 2.83 1.82
C SER A 95 11.67 3.26 1.36
N ALA A 96 11.11 2.60 0.34
CA ALA A 96 9.76 2.84 -0.13
C ALA A 96 8.70 2.41 0.90
N ALA A 97 8.91 1.28 1.58
CA ALA A 97 8.04 0.80 2.65
C ALA A 97 8.00 1.78 3.82
N HIS A 98 9.14 2.37 4.22
CA HIS A 98 9.18 3.39 5.27
C HIS A 98 8.41 4.68 4.91
N LEU A 99 8.43 5.09 3.62
CA LEU A 99 7.62 6.22 3.17
C LEU A 99 6.12 5.92 3.24
N LEU A 100 5.73 4.71 2.81
CA LEU A 100 4.35 4.24 2.87
C LEU A 100 3.85 4.10 4.32
N ASP A 101 4.65 3.51 5.22
CA ASP A 101 4.35 3.36 6.64
C ASP A 101 4.05 4.72 7.30
N ARG A 102 4.90 5.72 7.05
CA ARG A 102 4.68 7.08 7.58
C ARG A 102 3.36 7.68 7.10
N LEU A 103 3.03 7.54 5.81
CA LEU A 103 1.77 8.05 5.26
C LEU A 103 0.55 7.36 5.88
N VAL A 104 0.60 6.02 5.98
CA VAL A 104 -0.49 5.23 6.55
C VAL A 104 -0.70 5.60 8.01
N LYS A 105 0.37 5.71 8.81
CA LYS A 105 0.29 6.16 10.21
C LYS A 105 -0.37 7.53 10.35
N VAL A 106 0.05 8.52 9.55
CA VAL A 106 -0.55 9.87 9.57
C VAL A 106 -2.04 9.82 9.22
N LYS A 107 -2.42 9.06 8.20
CA LYS A 107 -3.83 8.90 7.79
C LYS A 107 -4.66 8.20 8.86
N THR A 108 -4.14 7.16 9.50
CA THR A 108 -4.83 6.46 10.59
C THR A 108 -5.00 7.36 11.82
N ILE A 109 -3.96 8.10 12.23
CA ILE A 109 -4.02 9.02 13.37
C ILE A 109 -5.09 10.10 13.16
N GLN A 110 -5.19 10.65 11.95
CA GLN A 110 -6.18 11.67 11.62
C GLN A 110 -7.63 11.14 11.68
N LEU A 111 -7.84 9.84 11.50
CA LEU A 111 -9.15 9.19 11.60
C LEU A 111 -9.45 8.71 13.03
N SER A 112 -8.42 8.59 13.86
CA SER A 112 -8.46 7.91 15.16
C SER A 112 -8.52 8.84 16.38
N THR A 113 -9.33 9.91 16.37
CA THR A 113 -9.83 10.45 17.65
C THR A 113 -10.68 9.40 18.42
N ASN A 114 -11.03 8.26 17.79
CA ASN A 114 -11.81 7.16 18.39
C ASN A 114 -11.10 5.77 18.50
N TYR A 115 -9.85 5.59 18.05
CA TYR A 115 -9.17 4.26 17.98
C TYR A 115 -7.88 4.14 18.81
N LEU A 116 -7.62 5.10 19.71
CA LEU A 116 -6.36 5.21 20.47
C LEU A 116 -5.97 3.97 21.30
N GLN A 117 -6.92 3.12 21.68
CA GLN A 117 -6.65 2.00 22.59
C GLN A 117 -6.08 0.73 21.92
N LEU A 118 -6.18 0.61 20.58
CA LEU A 118 -5.65 -0.55 19.85
C LEU A 118 -4.23 -0.33 19.31
N LEU A 119 -3.82 0.91 19.07
CA LEU A 119 -2.50 1.23 18.53
C LEU A 119 -1.38 1.14 19.58
N GLU A 120 -1.64 1.45 20.86
CA GLU A 120 -0.63 1.37 21.92
C GLU A 120 -0.03 -0.05 22.09
N LEU A 121 -0.75 -1.11 21.74
CA LEU A 121 -0.25 -2.50 21.84
C LEU A 121 0.76 -2.88 20.75
N CYS A 122 0.72 -2.26 19.56
CA CYS A 122 1.64 -2.58 18.46
C CYS A 122 2.87 -1.66 18.43
N PHE A 123 2.79 -0.45 18.99
CA PHE A 123 3.87 0.54 18.90
C PHE A 123 5.03 0.29 19.88
N TYR A 124 4.84 -0.47 20.97
CA TYR A 124 5.88 -0.63 22.01
C TYR A 124 6.80 -1.85 21.87
N ASN A 125 6.64 -2.71 20.85
CA ASN A 125 7.41 -3.96 20.76
C ASN A 125 8.16 -4.19 19.43
N LEU A 126 8.27 -3.20 18.54
CA LEU A 126 9.05 -3.38 17.30
C LEU A 126 10.07 -2.28 16.96
N PHE A 127 10.45 -1.45 17.93
CA PHE A 127 11.70 -0.69 17.96
C PHE A 127 12.18 -0.49 19.39
#